data_AF-A0A958EXE2-F1
#
_entry.id   AF-A0A958EXE2-F1
#
_cell.length_a   1.000
_cell.length_b   1.000
_cell.length_c   1.000
_cell.angle_alpha   90.00
_cell.angle_beta   90.00
_cell.angle_gamma   90.00
#
_symmetry.space_group_name_H-M   'P 1'
#
loop_
_entity.id
_entity.type
_entity.pdbx_description
1 polymer ?
#
loop_
_entity_poly.entity_id
_entity_poly.type
_entity_poly.pdbx_seq_one_letter_code
_entity_poly.pdbx_strand_id
1 'polypeptide(L)'
;MINTFSMLYHNPAKLLEYVLENYYRKSDAAGQEARIMQLLKQTSEVRWHVARIYHDPQLIEILIDDPSPMVRKAAMDNPYWLILGQFKPLLSLPEAEKIQYIGREGFSSILVFLVYETNLKVLKSAFLNPTVSIAMLEMMRRYLIRRGTKSVDNDILRLIQQSIKLKQHYLRQISAINRAKDNQDVAHCIANLTPFLLDEDMVIVQTAVSHLERFPYSEIAAALISPRLLQFISAHQLWCVLDAVRRHFCYVKDDFKPERLVEMNGFPPVDPLKTLVQTRKLELLELCQSDLNNPHYFFTVVQAHTDEDKQVRKMVTDIINVDELISLITDNAFPVLRAMKSLNILSQHPFPSIRKRLESATVQLALRSQKRLEEMETTINACLDIVFDFGKVVLSGKIQNDVNTLKELNYIYELLVMIVNFPGETVKNENFAKAEDPELYKEQHDKVHSLWKATIGQYLGRLKELEEVIRDKWVVPLITGGRHRSREYQDFSRTVRQLEWDYKKAVGCELAIACRKCQNRACASERFLVQIEYLIGEIIEKLSGKSEHPQTIIANENLSAAPEPY
;
A
#
# COMPACT_ATOMS: atom_id res chain seq x y z
N MET A 1 22.00 12.33 46.62
CA MET A 1 21.91 12.36 45.14
C MET A 1 22.21 11.02 44.46
N ILE A 2 23.09 10.16 45.00
CA ILE A 2 23.46 8.87 44.35
C ILE A 2 22.28 7.88 44.24
N ASN A 3 21.37 7.82 45.22
CA ASN A 3 20.20 6.92 45.20
C ASN A 3 19.08 7.32 44.23
N THR A 4 19.06 8.55 43.72
CA THR A 4 18.02 9.03 42.79
C THR A 4 18.38 8.71 41.34
N PHE A 5 19.68 8.64 41.02
CA PHE A 5 20.16 8.36 39.66
C PHE A 5 20.17 6.88 39.30
N SER A 6 20.37 5.96 40.25
CA SER A 6 20.26 4.52 39.97
C SER A 6 18.86 4.12 39.48
N MET A 7 17.81 4.80 39.97
CA MET A 7 16.43 4.58 39.50
C MET A 7 16.17 5.07 38.06
N LEU A 8 16.93 6.03 37.56
CA LEU A 8 16.79 6.55 36.18
C LEU A 8 17.34 5.55 35.14
N TYR A 9 18.40 4.81 35.48
CA TYR A 9 18.99 3.81 34.58
C TYR A 9 18.06 2.62 34.29
N HIS A 10 17.11 2.32 35.18
CA HIS A 10 16.21 1.18 35.03
C HIS A 10 14.95 1.50 34.20
N ASN A 11 14.72 2.76 33.82
CA ASN A 11 13.57 3.14 33.00
C ASN A 11 13.99 4.04 31.81
N PRO A 12 14.13 3.47 30.61
CA PRO A 12 14.53 4.20 29.40
C PRO A 12 13.70 5.45 29.10
N ALA A 13 12.39 5.41 29.36
CA ALA A 13 11.51 6.54 29.11
C ALA A 13 11.78 7.70 30.09
N LYS A 14 11.96 7.41 31.39
CA LYS A 14 12.32 8.43 32.37
C LYS A 14 13.72 9.02 32.12
N LEU A 15 14.66 8.18 31.68
CA LEU A 15 15.99 8.64 31.28
C LEU A 15 15.92 9.61 30.10
N LEU A 16 15.13 9.28 29.08
CA LEU A 16 14.92 10.18 27.94
C LEU A 16 14.24 11.49 28.35
N GLU A 17 13.22 11.44 29.20
CA GLU A 17 12.54 12.64 29.72
C GLU A 17 13.54 13.58 30.39
N TYR A 18 14.35 13.05 31.32
CA TYR A 18 15.41 13.79 31.99
C TYR A 18 16.40 14.41 30.99
N VAL A 19 16.81 13.66 29.97
CA VAL A 19 17.74 14.15 28.95
C VAL A 19 17.14 15.23 28.06
N LEU A 20 15.87 15.09 27.67
CA LEU A 20 15.16 16.10 26.90
C LEU A 20 15.07 17.43 27.66
N GLU A 21 14.73 17.38 28.95
CA GLU A 21 14.62 18.58 29.78
C GLU A 21 15.96 19.26 30.05
N ASN A 22 17.02 18.47 30.24
CA ASN A 22 18.31 18.99 30.72
C ASN A 22 19.31 19.29 29.62
N TYR A 23 19.37 18.49 28.55
CA TYR A 23 20.49 18.51 27.60
C TYR A 23 20.09 18.66 26.13
N TYR A 24 18.84 18.37 25.75
CA TYR A 24 18.47 18.32 24.34
C TYR A 24 18.55 19.66 23.62
N ARG A 25 19.59 19.81 22.80
CA ARG A 25 19.84 20.95 21.89
C ARG A 25 19.65 22.31 22.54
N LYS A 26 19.94 22.49 23.83
CA LYS A 26 19.91 23.83 24.44
C LYS A 26 20.93 24.69 23.71
N SER A 27 20.48 25.80 23.12
CA SER A 27 21.36 26.71 22.41
C SER A 27 22.25 27.41 23.42
N ASP A 28 23.53 27.50 23.10
CA ASP A 28 24.51 28.20 23.92
C ASP A 28 24.06 29.64 24.19
N ALA A 29 24.17 30.04 25.46
CA ALA A 29 23.97 31.42 25.84
C ALA A 29 25.21 32.21 25.36
N ALA A 30 25.00 33.28 24.60
CA ALA A 30 26.07 34.18 24.19
C ALA A 30 26.95 34.55 25.41
N GLY A 31 28.26 34.26 25.33
CA GLY A 31 29.23 34.50 26.41
C GLY A 31 29.72 33.27 27.18
N GLN A 32 29.39 32.04 26.76
CA GLN A 32 29.89 30.81 27.39
C GLN A 32 31.41 30.67 27.39
N GLU A 33 32.10 30.99 26.28
CA GLU A 33 33.56 30.92 26.19
C GLU A 33 34.26 31.82 27.24
N ALA A 34 33.74 33.03 27.44
CA ALA A 34 34.27 33.95 28.45
C ALA A 34 34.09 33.41 29.88
N ARG A 35 32.97 32.75 30.16
CA ARG A 35 32.70 32.11 31.46
C ARG A 35 33.58 30.89 31.69
N ILE A 36 33.77 30.06 30.66
CA ILE A 36 34.68 28.90 30.70
C ILE A 36 36.11 29.37 30.99
N MET A 37 36.59 30.39 30.28
CA MET A 37 37.92 30.96 30.49
C MET A 37 38.09 31.58 31.89
N GLN A 38 37.04 32.18 32.46
CA GLN A 38 37.06 32.69 33.83
C GLN A 38 37.07 31.55 34.87
N LEU A 39 36.33 30.47 34.62
CA LEU A 39 36.27 29.30 35.50
C LEU A 39 37.61 28.58 35.58
N LEU A 40 38.29 28.41 34.43
CA LEU A 40 39.60 27.74 34.38
C LEU A 40 40.66 28.49 35.19
N LYS A 41 40.49 29.81 35.41
CA LYS A 41 41.35 30.63 36.26
C LYS A 41 41.02 30.57 37.77
N GLN A 42 39.91 29.94 38.15
CA GLN A 42 39.51 29.79 39.57
C GLN A 42 40.30 28.69 40.28
N THR A 43 40.15 28.56 41.60
CA THR A 43 40.79 27.49 42.37
C THR A 43 40.21 26.10 42.05
N SER A 44 40.95 25.04 42.36
CA SER A 44 40.49 23.66 42.17
C SER A 44 39.26 23.32 43.00
N GLU A 45 39.04 23.94 44.17
CA GLU A 45 37.80 23.72 44.94
C GLU A 45 36.57 24.26 44.20
N VAL A 46 36.69 25.44 43.60
CA VAL A 46 35.60 26.06 42.82
C VAL A 46 35.27 25.21 41.60
N ARG A 47 36.29 24.78 40.84
CA ARG A 47 36.09 23.92 39.66
C ARG A 47 35.52 22.56 40.02
N TRP A 48 35.94 21.97 41.14
CA TRP A 48 35.35 20.74 41.67
C TRP A 48 33.87 20.90 42.04
N HIS A 49 33.51 22.00 42.70
CA HIS A 49 32.13 22.28 43.06
C HIS A 49 31.25 22.42 41.82
N VAL A 50 31.75 23.14 40.81
CA VAL A 50 31.08 23.32 39.52
C VAL A 50 30.93 21.96 38.81
N ALA A 51 31.97 21.14 38.75
CA ALA A 51 31.92 19.81 38.14
C ALA A 51 30.82 18.90 38.73
N ARG A 52 30.46 19.08 40.01
CA ARG A 52 29.43 18.27 40.68
C ARG A 52 27.99 18.75 40.46
N ILE A 53 27.78 20.05 40.27
CA ILE A 53 26.46 20.68 40.37
C ILE A 53 25.99 21.24 39.04
N TYR A 54 26.91 21.66 38.18
CA TYR A 54 26.55 22.28 36.91
C TYR A 54 26.10 21.23 35.87
N HIS A 55 25.15 21.63 35.02
CA HIS A 55 24.55 20.80 33.98
C HIS A 55 24.96 21.20 32.56
N ASP A 56 25.96 22.10 32.40
CA ASP A 56 26.42 22.56 31.09
C ASP A 56 27.36 21.52 30.45
N PRO A 57 26.97 20.88 29.33
CA PRO A 57 27.77 19.87 28.64
C PRO A 57 29.21 20.29 28.31
N GLN A 58 29.39 21.51 27.79
CA GLN A 58 30.68 21.99 27.32
C GLN A 58 31.67 22.19 28.46
N LEU A 59 31.15 22.71 29.57
CA LEU A 59 31.94 22.94 30.76
C LEU A 59 32.41 21.62 31.38
N ILE A 60 31.51 20.63 31.48
CA ILE A 60 31.85 19.31 32.03
C ILE A 60 32.87 18.61 31.12
N GLU A 61 32.72 18.70 29.80
CA GLU A 61 33.71 18.15 28.85
C GLU A 61 35.11 18.71 29.07
N ILE A 62 35.24 20.02 29.29
CA ILE A 62 36.54 20.64 29.57
C ILE A 62 37.11 20.19 30.91
N LEU A 63 36.28 20.05 31.95
CA LEU A 63 36.74 19.68 33.30
C LEU A 63 37.16 18.21 33.44
N ILE A 64 36.89 17.36 32.45
CA ILE A 64 37.34 15.97 32.44
C ILE A 64 38.83 15.85 32.22
N ASP A 65 39.42 16.83 31.53
CA ASP A 65 40.85 16.95 31.30
C ASP A 65 41.52 17.94 32.26
N ASP A 66 40.85 18.32 33.36
CA ASP A 66 41.41 19.26 34.35
C ASP A 66 42.74 18.73 34.94
N PRO A 67 43.74 19.59 35.19
CA PRO A 67 44.99 19.16 35.81
C PRO A 67 44.79 18.52 37.20
N SER A 68 43.75 18.91 37.95
CA SER A 68 43.45 18.35 39.27
C SER A 68 42.68 17.02 39.17
N PRO A 69 43.20 15.91 39.75
CA PRO A 69 42.53 14.61 39.71
C PRO A 69 41.18 14.62 40.45
N MET A 70 41.02 15.47 41.46
CA MET A 70 39.77 15.63 42.21
C MET A 70 38.66 16.22 41.33
N VAL A 71 39.01 17.22 40.50
CA VAL A 71 38.08 17.87 39.57
C VAL A 71 37.70 16.89 38.46
N ARG A 72 38.67 16.19 37.86
CA ARG A 72 38.40 15.17 36.82
C ARG A 72 37.42 14.10 37.30
N LYS A 73 37.66 13.53 38.49
CA LYS A 73 36.77 12.53 39.08
C LYS A 73 35.35 13.07 39.27
N ALA A 74 35.22 14.29 39.79
CA ALA A 74 33.92 14.92 39.96
C ALA A 74 33.21 15.19 38.63
N ALA A 75 33.93 15.53 37.57
CA ALA A 75 33.38 15.73 36.23
C ALA A 75 32.94 14.39 35.60
N MET A 76 33.70 13.31 35.81
CA MET A 76 33.31 11.96 35.37
C MET A 76 32.09 11.42 36.13
N ASP A 77 31.94 11.77 37.41
CA ASP A 77 30.78 11.42 38.23
C ASP A 77 29.55 12.31 37.94
N ASN A 78 29.67 13.30 37.04
CA ASN A 78 28.57 14.18 36.69
C ASN A 78 27.48 13.43 35.89
N PRO A 79 26.18 13.66 36.17
CA PRO A 79 25.07 13.05 35.42
C PRO A 79 25.17 13.19 33.90
N TYR A 80 25.62 14.34 33.40
CA TYR A 80 25.81 14.54 31.97
C TYR A 80 26.83 13.56 31.40
N TRP A 81 27.99 13.41 32.04
CA TRP A 81 29.06 12.56 31.54
C TRP A 81 28.65 11.09 31.52
N LEU A 82 28.05 10.64 32.62
CA LEU A 82 27.58 9.27 32.77
C LEU A 82 26.48 8.91 31.75
N ILE A 83 25.61 9.84 31.38
CA ILE A 83 24.46 9.55 30.50
C ILE A 83 24.77 9.81 29.03
N LEU A 84 25.52 10.86 28.70
CA LEU A 84 25.73 11.33 27.33
C LEU A 84 27.20 11.54 26.99
N GLY A 85 27.95 12.23 27.86
CA GLY A 85 29.28 12.73 27.53
C GLY A 85 30.28 11.64 27.18
N GLN A 86 30.27 10.50 27.87
CA GLN A 86 31.14 9.37 27.55
C GLN A 86 30.91 8.77 26.14
N PHE A 87 29.72 8.98 25.57
CA PHE A 87 29.33 8.47 24.25
C PHE A 87 29.52 9.48 23.11
N LYS A 88 29.90 10.73 23.42
CA LYS A 88 30.12 11.77 22.40
C LYS A 88 31.14 11.37 21.31
N PRO A 89 32.22 10.60 21.59
CA PRO A 89 33.12 10.12 20.55
C PRO A 89 32.42 9.30 19.45
N LEU A 90 31.25 8.68 19.72
CA LEU A 90 30.49 7.95 18.70
C LEU A 90 29.94 8.88 17.59
N LEU A 91 29.80 10.18 17.87
CA LEU A 91 29.35 11.17 16.88
C LEU A 91 30.41 11.46 15.81
N SER A 92 31.69 11.13 16.04
CA SER A 92 32.76 11.32 15.04
C SER A 92 32.89 10.16 14.05
N LEU A 93 32.19 9.04 14.28
CA LEU A 93 32.21 7.89 13.39
C LEU A 93 31.61 8.22 11.99
N PRO A 94 32.06 7.54 10.92
CA PRO A 94 31.43 7.63 9.62
C PRO A 94 29.94 7.25 9.64
N GLU A 95 29.13 7.80 8.72
CA GLU A 95 27.67 7.55 8.65
C GLU A 95 27.32 6.05 8.66
N ALA A 96 28.00 5.24 7.84
CA ALA A 96 27.75 3.82 7.74
C ALA A 96 28.02 3.07 9.06
N GLU A 97 29.11 3.42 9.75
CA GLU A 97 29.48 2.83 11.04
C GLU A 97 28.51 3.22 12.15
N LYS A 98 28.04 4.48 12.17
CA LYS A 98 27.00 4.93 13.10
C LYS A 98 25.72 4.12 12.94
N ILE A 99 25.27 3.93 11.69
CA ILE A 99 24.05 3.15 11.40
C ILE A 99 24.21 1.71 11.87
N GLN A 100 25.37 1.09 11.61
CA GLN A 100 25.67 -0.27 12.04
C GLN A 100 25.73 -0.40 13.57
N TYR A 101 26.36 0.56 14.24
CA TYR A 101 26.45 0.63 15.70
C TYR A 101 25.04 0.74 16.32
N ILE A 102 24.23 1.69 15.83
CA ILE A 102 22.85 1.90 16.27
C ILE A 102 22.03 0.61 16.12
N GLY A 103 22.25 -0.19 15.08
CA GLY A 103 21.52 -1.45 14.88
C GLY A 103 21.81 -2.53 15.94
N ARG A 104 22.92 -2.44 16.68
CA ARG A 104 23.41 -3.50 17.57
C ARG A 104 23.32 -3.17 19.06
N GLU A 105 23.20 -1.90 19.38
CA GLU A 105 23.48 -1.39 20.72
C GLU A 105 22.23 -1.06 21.52
N GLY A 106 22.40 -0.91 22.83
CA GLY A 106 21.33 -0.61 23.77
C GLY A 106 20.91 0.87 23.78
N PHE A 107 19.77 1.15 24.42
CA PHE A 107 19.21 2.51 24.47
C PHE A 107 20.19 3.56 25.00
N SER A 108 20.97 3.22 26.04
CA SER A 108 21.86 4.16 26.73
C SER A 108 22.92 4.78 25.81
N SER A 109 23.53 3.98 24.93
CA SER A 109 24.53 4.50 23.98
C SER A 109 23.88 5.18 22.77
N ILE A 110 22.68 4.75 22.36
CA ILE A 110 21.96 5.36 21.23
C ILE A 110 21.45 6.77 21.58
N LEU A 111 21.23 7.04 22.87
CA LEU A 111 20.73 8.31 23.37
C LEU A 111 21.56 9.52 22.91
N VAL A 112 22.89 9.35 22.74
CA VAL A 112 23.76 10.41 22.24
C VAL A 112 23.38 10.87 20.82
N PHE A 113 22.98 9.93 19.96
CA PHE A 113 22.53 10.24 18.60
C PHE A 113 21.17 10.94 18.63
N LEU A 114 20.25 10.46 19.48
CA LEU A 114 18.94 11.10 19.62
C LEU A 114 19.06 12.58 20.02
N VAL A 115 20.07 12.93 20.82
CA VAL A 115 20.29 14.28 21.35
C VAL A 115 21.07 15.19 20.40
N TYR A 116 22.20 14.70 19.88
CA TYR A 116 23.20 15.54 19.22
C TYR A 116 23.27 15.36 17.71
N GLU A 117 22.78 14.25 17.16
CA GLU A 117 22.89 13.99 15.72
C GLU A 117 21.98 14.95 14.93
N THR A 118 22.46 15.34 13.75
CA THR A 118 21.77 16.21 12.80
C THR A 118 21.53 15.53 11.46
N ASN A 119 22.29 14.47 11.15
CA ASN A 119 22.07 13.67 9.96
C ASN A 119 20.77 12.85 10.08
N LEU A 120 19.79 13.17 9.22
CA LEU A 120 18.47 12.55 9.21
C LEU A 120 18.52 11.03 8.96
N LYS A 121 19.50 10.51 8.22
CA LYS A 121 19.62 9.06 7.97
C LYS A 121 20.03 8.31 9.24
N VAL A 122 20.98 8.86 9.99
CA VAL A 122 21.43 8.30 11.26
C VAL A 122 20.30 8.40 12.30
N LEU A 123 19.63 9.55 12.38
CA LEU A 123 18.45 9.73 13.24
C LEU A 123 17.32 8.77 12.89
N LYS A 124 17.07 8.50 11.59
CA LYS A 124 16.08 7.51 11.16
C LYS A 124 16.42 6.13 11.73
N SER A 125 17.68 5.70 11.62
CA SER A 125 18.15 4.44 12.22
C SER A 125 17.93 4.43 13.73
N ALA A 126 18.31 5.52 14.42
CA ALA A 126 18.14 5.64 15.87
C ALA A 126 16.68 5.56 16.31
N PHE A 127 15.77 6.22 15.60
CA PHE A 127 14.34 6.17 15.88
C PHE A 127 13.74 4.80 15.61
N LEU A 128 14.25 4.06 14.62
CA LEU A 128 13.75 2.72 14.28
C LEU A 128 14.34 1.62 15.17
N ASN A 129 15.43 1.88 15.91
CA ASN A 129 16.00 0.92 16.84
C ASN A 129 14.94 0.32 17.80
N PRO A 130 14.94 -1.01 18.06
CA PRO A 130 13.93 -1.67 18.88
C PRO A 130 13.82 -1.17 20.33
N THR A 131 14.92 -0.66 20.89
CA THR A 131 14.97 -0.13 22.26
C THR A 131 14.30 1.25 22.39
N VAL A 132 14.05 1.95 21.27
CA VAL A 132 13.31 3.21 21.24
C VAL A 132 11.84 2.91 21.02
N SER A 133 11.03 3.15 22.05
CA SER A 133 9.59 2.90 22.02
C SER A 133 8.80 4.02 21.33
N ILE A 134 7.56 3.71 20.91
CA ILE A 134 6.63 4.72 20.38
C ILE A 134 6.34 5.81 21.42
N ALA A 135 6.20 5.45 22.70
CA ALA A 135 5.96 6.41 23.78
C ALA A 135 7.12 7.42 23.92
N MET A 136 8.35 6.96 23.70
CA MET A 136 9.55 7.81 23.72
C MET A 136 9.60 8.76 22.53
N LEU A 137 9.28 8.27 21.33
CA LEU A 137 9.14 9.11 20.14
C LEU A 137 8.01 10.15 20.29
N GLU A 138 6.89 9.77 20.90
CA GLU A 138 5.78 10.68 21.22
C GLU A 138 6.17 11.74 22.25
N MET A 139 7.02 11.38 23.21
CA MET A 139 7.59 12.34 24.16
C MET A 139 8.51 13.34 23.45
N MET A 140 9.41 12.87 22.58
CA MET A 140 10.25 13.76 21.76
C MET A 140 9.40 14.67 20.87
N ARG A 141 8.35 14.12 20.23
CA ARG A 141 7.40 14.89 19.41
C ARG A 141 6.76 16.02 20.21
N ARG A 142 6.20 15.71 21.39
CA ARG A 142 5.58 16.70 22.27
C ARG A 142 6.58 17.75 22.73
N TYR A 143 7.81 17.34 23.04
CA TYR A 143 8.88 18.26 23.43
C TYR A 143 9.23 19.25 22.30
N LEU A 144 9.45 18.76 21.08
CA LEU A 144 9.75 19.60 19.91
C LEU A 144 8.63 20.59 19.59
N ILE A 145 7.36 20.15 19.67
CA ILE A 145 6.20 21.02 19.44
C ILE A 145 6.15 22.14 20.48
N ARG A 146 6.35 21.83 21.77
CA ARG A 146 6.31 22.82 22.86
C ARG A 146 7.42 23.88 22.75
N ARG A 147 8.57 23.50 22.22
CA ARG A 147 9.75 24.38 22.16
C ARG A 147 9.66 25.49 21.10
N GLY A 148 8.78 25.35 20.12
CA GLY A 148 8.69 26.27 18.98
C GLY A 148 9.73 25.94 17.90
N THR A 149 9.31 25.95 16.63
CA THR A 149 10.01 25.28 15.53
C THR A 149 11.07 26.17 14.86
N LYS A 150 12.34 25.73 14.90
CA LYS A 150 13.34 26.09 13.86
C LYS A 150 13.16 25.16 12.66
N SER A 151 13.63 25.54 11.46
CA SER A 151 13.50 24.72 10.23
C SER A 151 14.00 23.28 10.40
N VAL A 152 15.15 23.09 11.07
CA VAL A 152 15.75 21.77 11.36
C VAL A 152 14.87 20.92 12.28
N ASP A 153 14.12 21.53 13.20
CA ASP A 153 13.25 20.80 14.11
C ASP A 153 11.99 20.28 13.39
N ASN A 154 11.57 20.93 12.30
CA ASN A 154 10.45 20.47 11.48
C ASN A 154 10.78 19.17 10.72
N ASP A 155 12.00 19.04 10.22
CA ASP A 155 12.44 17.82 9.52
C ASP A 155 12.50 16.63 10.48
N ILE A 156 13.00 16.86 11.70
CA ILE A 156 13.04 15.84 12.75
C ILE A 156 11.64 15.49 13.22
N LEU A 157 10.75 16.48 13.39
CA LEU A 157 9.36 16.25 13.75
C LEU A 157 8.66 15.36 12.71
N ARG A 158 8.87 15.63 11.42
CA ARG A 158 8.35 14.81 10.32
C ARG A 158 8.91 13.39 10.37
N LEU A 159 10.22 13.26 10.61
CA LEU A 159 10.87 11.96 10.71
C LEU A 159 10.38 11.14 11.90
N ILE A 160 10.14 11.77 13.05
CA ILE A 160 9.54 11.14 14.23
C ILE A 160 8.13 10.66 13.91
N GLN A 161 7.29 11.50 13.28
CA GLN A 161 5.93 11.11 12.89
C GLN A 161 5.91 9.91 11.93
N GLN A 162 6.81 9.89 10.94
CA GLN A 162 6.97 8.76 10.03
C GLN A 162 7.41 7.50 10.78
N SER A 163 8.38 7.62 11.68
CA SER A 163 8.89 6.50 12.49
C SER A 163 7.83 5.93 13.43
N ILE A 164 6.98 6.77 14.02
CA ILE A 164 5.83 6.35 14.83
C ILE A 164 4.84 5.56 13.98
N LYS A 165 4.43 6.09 12.81
CA LYS A 165 3.51 5.40 11.90
C LYS A 165 4.06 4.03 11.49
N LEU A 166 5.34 3.97 11.14
CA LEU A 166 5.98 2.72 10.73
C LEU A 166 6.04 1.71 11.88
N LYS A 167 6.46 2.11 13.09
CA LYS A 167 6.44 1.23 14.26
C LYS A 167 5.04 0.76 14.64
N GLN A 168 4.02 1.62 14.53
CA GLN A 168 2.62 1.24 14.76
C GLN A 168 2.14 0.21 13.74
N HIS A 169 2.50 0.38 12.46
CA HIS A 169 2.22 -0.58 11.42
C HIS A 169 2.85 -1.94 11.76
N TYR A 170 4.14 -1.97 12.10
CA TYR A 170 4.82 -3.20 12.53
C TYR A 170 4.15 -3.86 13.73
N LEU A 171 3.78 -3.11 14.77
CA LEU A 171 3.10 -3.69 15.93
C LEU A 171 1.75 -4.33 15.56
N ARG A 172 0.97 -3.72 14.65
CA ARG A 172 -0.29 -4.31 14.18
C ARG A 172 -0.03 -5.60 13.41
N GLN A 173 0.96 -5.59 12.53
CA GLN A 173 1.32 -6.76 11.73
C GLN A 173 1.85 -7.90 12.60
N ILE A 174 2.77 -7.60 13.53
CA ILE A 174 3.29 -8.56 14.51
C ILE A 174 2.15 -9.11 15.39
N SER A 175 1.18 -8.28 15.78
CA SER A 175 0.00 -8.74 16.52
C SER A 175 -0.91 -9.63 15.66
N ALA A 176 -1.08 -9.33 14.37
CA ALA A 176 -1.82 -10.18 13.44
C ALA A 176 -1.13 -11.54 13.22
N ILE A 177 0.19 -11.54 13.00
CA ILE A 177 1.03 -12.75 12.96
C ILE A 177 0.85 -13.57 14.25
N ASN A 178 0.89 -12.90 15.41
CA ASN A 178 0.72 -13.56 16.70
C ASN A 178 -0.66 -14.18 16.90
N ARG A 179 -1.70 -13.69 16.23
CA ARG A 179 -3.05 -14.31 16.24
C ARG A 179 -3.16 -15.45 15.24
N ALA A 180 -2.47 -15.33 14.10
CA ALA A 180 -2.46 -16.35 13.05
C ALA A 180 -1.78 -17.67 13.47
N LYS A 181 -0.99 -17.66 14.57
CA LYS A 181 -0.18 -18.79 15.04
C LYS A 181 -0.91 -19.85 15.86
N ASP A 182 -2.14 -19.60 16.33
CA ASP A 182 -2.76 -20.39 17.42
C ASP A 182 -3.26 -21.80 17.00
N ASN A 183 -2.73 -22.36 15.92
CA ASN A 183 -3.12 -23.68 15.41
C ASN A 183 -2.02 -24.72 15.61
N GLN A 184 -2.42 -25.92 16.09
CA GLN A 184 -1.52 -27.05 16.28
C GLN A 184 -1.12 -27.73 14.96
N ASP A 185 -1.87 -27.51 13.87
CA ASP A 185 -1.53 -28.01 12.52
C ASP A 185 -0.59 -27.04 11.79
N VAL A 186 0.62 -27.51 11.48
CA VAL A 186 1.67 -26.75 10.80
C VAL A 186 1.25 -26.31 9.40
N ALA A 187 0.50 -27.13 8.65
CA ALA A 187 0.05 -26.76 7.31
C ALA A 187 -0.94 -25.58 7.36
N HIS A 188 -1.86 -25.62 8.32
CA HIS A 188 -2.80 -24.53 8.54
C HIS A 188 -2.12 -23.27 9.09
N CYS A 189 -1.11 -23.43 9.95
CA CYS A 189 -0.27 -22.32 10.41
C CYS A 189 0.46 -21.64 9.25
N ILE A 190 1.10 -22.40 8.35
CA ILE A 190 1.75 -21.85 7.14
C ILE A 190 0.74 -21.12 6.26
N ALA A 191 -0.45 -21.70 6.04
CA ALA A 191 -1.50 -21.06 5.27
C ALA A 191 -1.91 -19.70 5.88
N ASN A 192 -2.14 -19.65 7.19
CA ASN A 192 -2.52 -18.41 7.88
C ASN A 192 -1.38 -17.38 7.93
N LEU A 193 -0.13 -17.84 7.91
CA LEU A 193 1.05 -16.97 7.85
C LEU A 193 1.40 -16.53 6.43
N THR A 194 0.82 -17.13 5.39
CA THR A 194 1.13 -16.86 3.99
C THR A 194 1.03 -15.37 3.64
N PRO A 195 -0.01 -14.60 4.03
CA PRO A 195 -0.06 -13.17 3.74
C PRO A 195 1.14 -12.38 4.27
N PHE A 196 1.70 -12.78 5.42
CA PHE A 196 2.85 -12.12 6.05
C PHE A 196 4.19 -12.62 5.52
N LEU A 197 4.25 -13.88 5.08
CA LEU A 197 5.42 -14.46 4.41
C LEU A 197 5.64 -13.86 3.02
N LEU A 198 4.58 -13.33 2.41
CA LEU A 198 4.58 -12.67 1.11
C LEU A 198 4.65 -11.13 1.22
N ASP A 199 4.85 -10.59 2.41
CA ASP A 199 4.95 -9.15 2.64
C ASP A 199 6.25 -8.59 2.02
N GLU A 200 6.20 -7.35 1.52
CA GLU A 200 7.39 -6.65 1.00
C GLU A 200 8.38 -6.29 2.12
N ASP A 201 7.87 -6.09 3.35
CA ASP A 201 8.70 -5.74 4.48
C ASP A 201 9.38 -6.97 5.10
N MET A 202 10.69 -7.02 4.95
CA MET A 202 11.52 -8.09 5.49
C MET A 202 11.35 -8.30 7.00
N VAL A 203 11.04 -7.27 7.80
CA VAL A 203 10.82 -7.43 9.24
C VAL A 203 9.55 -8.25 9.53
N ILE A 204 8.50 -8.04 8.73
CA ILE A 204 7.25 -8.79 8.82
C ILE A 204 7.49 -10.24 8.41
N VAL A 205 8.17 -10.46 7.28
CA VAL A 205 8.54 -11.80 6.80
C VAL A 205 9.40 -12.53 7.84
N GLN A 206 10.44 -11.88 8.39
CA GLN A 206 11.29 -12.45 9.43
C GLN A 206 10.50 -12.84 10.67
N THR A 207 9.55 -11.98 11.10
CA THR A 207 8.69 -12.30 12.23
C THR A 207 7.83 -13.53 11.94
N ALA A 208 7.19 -13.59 10.76
CA ALA A 208 6.37 -14.73 10.36
C ALA A 208 7.19 -16.03 10.30
N VAL A 209 8.41 -16.00 9.76
CA VAL A 209 9.28 -17.18 9.73
C VAL A 209 9.73 -17.60 11.14
N SER A 210 10.03 -16.66 12.05
CA SER A 210 10.40 -16.98 13.44
C SER A 210 9.29 -17.72 14.21
N HIS A 211 8.03 -17.57 13.78
CA HIS A 211 6.93 -18.36 14.31
C HIS A 211 6.93 -19.81 13.80
N LEU A 212 7.39 -20.03 12.57
CA LEU A 212 7.59 -21.39 12.03
C LEU A 212 8.74 -22.11 12.74
N GLU A 213 9.76 -21.39 13.22
CA GLU A 213 10.91 -21.98 13.95
C GLU A 213 10.54 -22.72 15.23
N ARG A 214 9.31 -22.51 15.75
CA ARG A 214 8.80 -23.21 16.94
C ARG A 214 8.45 -24.67 16.68
N PHE A 215 8.21 -25.03 15.42
CA PHE A 215 7.88 -26.40 15.03
C PHE A 215 9.15 -27.19 14.70
N PRO A 216 9.18 -28.50 14.98
CA PRO A 216 10.25 -29.37 14.51
C PRO A 216 10.38 -29.30 12.99
N TYR A 217 11.61 -29.30 12.47
CA TYR A 217 11.87 -29.26 11.04
C TYR A 217 11.12 -30.36 10.28
N SER A 218 11.02 -31.57 10.83
CA SER A 218 10.28 -32.68 10.22
C SER A 218 8.81 -32.37 9.97
N GLU A 219 8.17 -31.59 10.84
CA GLU A 219 6.76 -31.20 10.71
C GLU A 219 6.60 -30.10 9.65
N ILE A 220 7.51 -29.12 9.64
CA ILE A 220 7.55 -28.07 8.59
C ILE A 220 7.79 -28.72 7.22
N ALA A 221 8.74 -29.65 7.14
CA ALA A 221 9.05 -30.35 5.90
C ALA A 221 7.86 -31.18 5.40
N ALA A 222 7.21 -31.92 6.30
CA ALA A 222 6.00 -32.67 5.96
C ALA A 222 4.87 -31.76 5.50
N ALA A 223 4.69 -30.60 6.13
CA ALA A 223 3.66 -29.63 5.75
C ALA A 223 3.92 -28.98 4.39
N LEU A 224 5.16 -28.62 4.07
CA LEU A 224 5.55 -27.99 2.80
C LEU A 224 5.41 -28.95 1.60
N ILE A 225 5.71 -30.24 1.79
CA ILE A 225 5.51 -31.27 0.74
C ILE A 225 4.04 -31.71 0.66
N SER A 226 3.27 -31.52 1.74
CA SER A 226 1.89 -32.00 1.80
C SER A 226 1.03 -31.41 0.67
N PRO A 227 0.33 -32.26 -0.11
CA PRO A 227 -0.68 -31.80 -1.07
C PRO A 227 -1.80 -31.00 -0.41
N ARG A 228 -2.05 -31.22 0.89
CA ARG A 228 -3.10 -30.52 1.65
C ARG A 228 -2.88 -29.00 1.69
N LEU A 229 -1.64 -28.54 1.60
CA LEU A 229 -1.36 -27.10 1.65
C LEU A 229 -2.00 -26.36 0.46
N LEU A 230 -2.10 -27.03 -0.70
CA LEU A 230 -2.78 -26.49 -1.90
C LEU A 230 -4.31 -26.40 -1.74
N GLN A 231 -4.89 -26.97 -0.67
CA GLN A 231 -6.30 -26.75 -0.33
C GLN A 231 -6.52 -25.39 0.35
N PHE A 232 -5.46 -24.79 0.90
CA PHE A 232 -5.53 -23.53 1.63
C PHE A 232 -4.91 -22.36 0.88
N ILE A 233 -3.90 -22.61 0.04
CA ILE A 233 -3.20 -21.59 -0.74
C ILE A 233 -3.01 -22.01 -2.20
N SER A 234 -2.94 -21.05 -3.11
CA SER A 234 -2.69 -21.32 -4.54
C SER A 234 -1.26 -21.82 -4.79
N ALA A 235 -1.04 -22.48 -5.94
CA ALA A 235 0.30 -22.95 -6.35
C ALA A 235 1.33 -21.80 -6.40
N HIS A 236 0.92 -20.64 -6.91
CA HIS A 236 1.78 -19.45 -6.96
C HIS A 236 2.13 -18.94 -5.55
N GLN A 237 1.16 -18.89 -4.63
CA GLN A 237 1.43 -18.52 -3.24
C GLN A 237 2.38 -19.50 -2.57
N LEU A 238 2.20 -20.81 -2.79
CA LEU A 238 3.13 -21.81 -2.27
C LEU A 238 4.54 -21.64 -2.84
N TRP A 239 4.68 -21.36 -4.13
CA TRP A 239 5.98 -21.05 -4.74
C TRP A 239 6.68 -19.89 -4.03
N CYS A 240 5.97 -18.79 -3.84
CA CYS A 240 6.53 -17.62 -3.18
C CYS A 240 6.83 -17.86 -1.69
N VAL A 241 6.01 -18.66 -0.99
CA VAL A 241 6.30 -19.11 0.38
C VAL A 241 7.58 -19.95 0.43
N LEU A 242 7.76 -20.89 -0.52
CA LEU A 242 8.98 -21.68 -0.62
C LEU A 242 10.22 -20.80 -0.83
N ASP A 243 10.11 -19.74 -1.63
CA ASP A 243 11.18 -18.76 -1.81
C ASP A 243 11.44 -17.92 -0.55
N ALA A 244 10.41 -17.50 0.16
CA ALA A 244 10.54 -16.74 1.41
C ALA A 244 11.22 -17.59 2.50
N VAL A 245 10.78 -18.84 2.64
CA VAL A 245 11.38 -19.84 3.54
C VAL A 245 12.84 -20.08 3.15
N ARG A 246 13.13 -20.38 1.87
CA ARG A 246 14.51 -20.59 1.40
C ARG A 246 15.39 -19.38 1.70
N ARG A 247 14.96 -18.17 1.34
CA ARG A 247 15.72 -16.93 1.57
C ARG A 247 16.02 -16.75 3.05
N HIS A 248 15.02 -16.86 3.92
CA HIS A 248 15.21 -16.62 5.34
C HIS A 248 16.10 -17.68 6.01
N PHE A 249 15.85 -18.96 5.81
CA PHE A 249 16.65 -20.02 6.45
C PHE A 249 18.07 -20.13 5.89
N CYS A 250 18.34 -19.66 4.67
CA CYS A 250 19.70 -19.58 4.12
C CYS A 250 20.43 -18.31 4.59
N TYR A 251 19.79 -17.13 4.59
CA TYR A 251 20.42 -15.87 5.01
C TYR A 251 20.77 -15.81 6.51
N VAL A 252 19.99 -16.48 7.37
CA VAL A 252 20.25 -16.50 8.82
C VAL A 252 21.60 -17.15 9.17
N LYS A 253 22.23 -17.91 8.25
CA LYS A 253 23.56 -18.52 8.49
C LYS A 253 24.74 -17.75 7.90
N ASP A 254 24.53 -16.87 6.91
CA ASP A 254 25.64 -16.18 6.24
C ASP A 254 26.00 -14.82 6.90
N ASP A 255 25.06 -14.15 7.57
CA ASP A 255 25.29 -12.83 8.21
C ASP A 255 25.23 -12.84 9.77
N PHE A 256 24.78 -13.94 10.39
CA PHE A 256 24.60 -14.03 11.84
C PHE A 256 25.71 -14.85 12.51
N LYS A 257 26.31 -14.27 13.56
CA LYS A 257 27.41 -14.86 14.31
C LYS A 257 27.08 -16.30 14.78
N PRO A 258 28.03 -17.24 14.70
CA PRO A 258 27.89 -18.64 15.13
C PRO A 258 27.55 -18.85 16.62
N GLU A 259 27.57 -17.80 17.42
CA GLU A 259 27.22 -17.84 18.85
C GLU A 259 25.72 -18.09 19.10
N ARG A 260 24.82 -17.77 18.15
CA ARG A 260 23.39 -18.17 18.22
C ARG A 260 23.06 -19.51 17.54
N LEU A 261 24.01 -20.08 16.80
CA LEU A 261 23.87 -21.40 16.19
C LEU A 261 23.91 -22.54 17.24
N VAL A 262 24.36 -22.25 18.47
CA VAL A 262 24.51 -23.23 19.56
C VAL A 262 23.15 -23.56 20.24
N GLU A 263 22.09 -22.79 20.02
CA GLU A 263 20.77 -23.05 20.63
C GLU A 263 19.73 -23.67 19.68
N MET A 264 20.00 -23.78 18.38
CA MET A 264 19.10 -24.41 17.41
C MET A 264 19.28 -25.95 17.36
N ASN A 265 19.16 -26.61 18.51
CA ASN A 265 19.14 -28.07 18.59
C ASN A 265 17.89 -28.61 17.86
N GLY A 266 18.04 -29.02 16.59
CA GLY A 266 16.98 -29.70 15.82
C GLY A 266 16.79 -29.23 14.37
N PHE A 267 17.44 -28.16 13.93
CA PHE A 267 17.36 -27.71 12.53
C PHE A 267 18.46 -28.36 11.68
N PRO A 268 18.15 -28.82 10.45
CA PRO A 268 19.12 -29.49 9.62
C PRO A 268 20.26 -28.54 9.17
N PRO A 269 21.34 -29.10 8.60
CA PRO A 269 22.24 -28.35 7.73
C PRO A 269 21.46 -27.55 6.68
N VAL A 270 22.07 -26.52 6.09
CA VAL A 270 21.41 -25.69 5.05
C VAL A 270 20.97 -26.54 3.84
N ASP A 271 21.71 -27.61 3.56
CA ASP A 271 21.59 -28.37 2.32
C ASP A 271 20.32 -29.25 2.23
N PRO A 272 19.86 -29.95 3.29
CA PRO A 272 18.57 -30.65 3.27
C PRO A 272 17.35 -29.77 2.98
N LEU A 273 17.26 -28.56 3.57
CA LEU A 273 16.14 -27.66 3.31
C LEU A 273 16.18 -27.08 1.89
N LYS A 274 17.37 -26.73 1.39
CA LYS A 274 17.53 -26.31 -0.02
C LYS A 274 17.05 -27.42 -0.97
N THR A 275 17.46 -28.66 -0.70
CA THR A 275 17.05 -29.83 -1.49
C THR A 275 15.54 -30.04 -1.41
N LEU A 276 14.95 -29.93 -0.22
CA LEU A 276 13.50 -30.07 -0.02
C LEU A 276 12.70 -29.04 -0.83
N VAL A 277 13.08 -27.75 -0.71
CA VAL A 277 12.43 -26.66 -1.44
C VAL A 277 12.57 -26.86 -2.94
N GLN A 278 13.75 -27.26 -3.41
CA GLN A 278 14.01 -27.55 -4.81
C GLN A 278 13.12 -28.69 -5.31
N THR A 279 13.09 -29.84 -4.64
CA THR A 279 12.23 -30.98 -4.99
C THR A 279 10.78 -30.54 -5.07
N ARG A 280 10.29 -29.79 -4.07
CA ARG A 280 8.91 -29.33 -4.04
C ARG A 280 8.58 -28.35 -5.18
N LYS A 281 9.52 -27.48 -5.56
CA LYS A 281 9.37 -26.60 -6.73
C LYS A 281 9.26 -27.39 -8.03
N LEU A 282 10.07 -28.44 -8.20
CA LEU A 282 9.98 -29.32 -9.37
C LEU A 282 8.62 -30.02 -9.43
N GLU A 283 8.16 -30.61 -8.32
CA GLU A 283 6.81 -31.22 -8.23
C GLU A 283 5.68 -30.23 -8.56
N LEU A 284 5.81 -28.97 -8.12
CA LEU A 284 4.84 -27.92 -8.45
C LEU A 284 4.86 -27.59 -9.94
N LEU A 285 6.02 -27.57 -10.59
CA LEU A 285 6.10 -27.36 -12.03
C LEU A 285 5.46 -28.52 -12.81
N GLU A 286 5.62 -29.77 -12.37
CA GLU A 286 4.97 -30.94 -12.98
C GLU A 286 3.45 -30.80 -12.90
N LEU A 287 2.95 -30.37 -11.73
CA LEU A 287 1.52 -30.08 -11.55
C LEU A 287 1.06 -28.94 -12.48
N CYS A 288 1.81 -27.83 -12.52
CA CYS A 288 1.43 -26.64 -13.29
C CYS A 288 1.44 -26.88 -14.81
N GLN A 289 2.31 -27.78 -15.29
CA GLN A 289 2.38 -28.15 -16.71
C GLN A 289 1.06 -28.74 -17.24
N SER A 290 0.24 -29.34 -16.36
CA SER A 290 -1.01 -29.99 -16.76
C SER A 290 -2.11 -29.02 -17.22
N ASP A 291 -2.09 -27.76 -16.75
CA ASP A 291 -3.11 -26.76 -17.10
C ASP A 291 -2.57 -25.32 -17.02
N LEU A 292 -1.93 -24.85 -18.09
CA LEU A 292 -1.45 -23.47 -18.19
C LEU A 292 -2.58 -22.44 -18.38
N ASN A 293 -3.85 -22.87 -18.55
CA ASN A 293 -4.97 -21.92 -18.60
C ASN A 293 -5.33 -21.41 -17.19
N ASN A 294 -5.01 -22.21 -16.16
CA ASN A 294 -5.14 -21.80 -14.77
C ASN A 294 -4.17 -20.66 -14.45
N PRO A 295 -4.65 -19.46 -14.03
CA PRO A 295 -3.80 -18.31 -13.76
C PRO A 295 -2.71 -18.60 -12.73
N HIS A 296 -3.02 -19.35 -11.67
CA HIS A 296 -2.06 -19.66 -10.61
C HIS A 296 -0.95 -20.57 -11.10
N TYR A 297 -1.25 -21.53 -11.98
CA TYR A 297 -0.25 -22.41 -12.57
C TYR A 297 0.63 -21.64 -13.56
N PHE A 298 0.00 -20.82 -14.40
CA PHE A 298 0.71 -19.94 -15.32
C PHE A 298 1.68 -19.01 -14.58
N PHE A 299 1.23 -18.29 -13.54
CA PHE A 299 2.12 -17.40 -12.79
C PHE A 299 3.22 -18.14 -12.04
N THR A 300 2.98 -19.37 -11.60
CA THR A 300 4.02 -20.22 -10.98
C THR A 300 5.12 -20.53 -12.00
N VAL A 301 4.75 -20.91 -13.22
CA VAL A 301 5.69 -21.14 -14.33
C VAL A 301 6.44 -19.85 -14.70
N VAL A 302 5.75 -18.71 -14.77
CA VAL A 302 6.38 -17.41 -15.01
C VAL A 302 7.41 -17.07 -13.93
N GLN A 303 7.05 -17.27 -12.65
CA GLN A 303 7.95 -17.03 -11.51
C GLN A 303 9.16 -17.97 -11.54
N ALA A 304 9.00 -19.22 -11.98
CA ALA A 304 10.09 -20.18 -12.07
C ALA A 304 11.21 -19.78 -13.05
N HIS A 305 10.93 -18.92 -14.04
CA HIS A 305 11.97 -18.36 -14.90
C HIS A 305 12.95 -17.44 -14.14
N THR A 306 12.52 -16.84 -13.03
CA THR A 306 13.39 -15.97 -12.21
C THR A 306 14.19 -16.74 -11.16
N ASP A 307 13.99 -18.05 -11.05
CA ASP A 307 14.66 -18.89 -10.06
C ASP A 307 16.19 -18.93 -10.29
N GLU A 308 16.95 -19.04 -9.19
CA GLU A 308 18.40 -19.14 -9.19
C GLU A 308 18.86 -20.56 -9.57
N ASP A 309 18.03 -21.57 -9.31
CA ASP A 309 18.35 -22.98 -9.52
C ASP A 309 18.37 -23.37 -11.01
N LYS A 310 19.42 -24.08 -11.43
CA LYS A 310 19.61 -24.49 -12.83
C LYS A 310 18.64 -25.59 -13.26
N GLN A 311 18.27 -26.51 -12.38
CA GLN A 311 17.33 -27.59 -12.70
C GLN A 311 15.91 -27.03 -12.85
N VAL A 312 15.49 -26.15 -11.95
CA VAL A 312 14.20 -25.43 -12.05
C VAL A 312 14.12 -24.67 -13.37
N ARG A 313 15.15 -23.90 -13.71
CA ARG A 313 15.20 -23.16 -14.98
C ARG A 313 15.21 -24.07 -16.21
N LYS A 314 15.83 -25.26 -16.14
CA LYS A 314 15.79 -26.22 -17.24
C LYS A 314 14.37 -26.73 -17.44
N MET A 315 13.74 -27.18 -16.36
CA MET A 315 12.38 -27.72 -16.39
C MET A 315 11.35 -26.68 -16.86
N VAL A 316 11.41 -25.44 -16.37
CA VAL A 316 10.49 -24.40 -16.83
C VAL A 316 10.68 -24.11 -18.33
N THR A 317 11.92 -24.15 -18.83
CA THR A 317 12.22 -23.99 -20.26
C THR A 317 11.65 -25.14 -21.10
N ASP A 318 11.59 -26.35 -20.54
CA ASP A 318 10.97 -27.52 -21.18
C ASP A 318 9.42 -27.41 -21.20
N ILE A 319 8.82 -26.66 -20.28
CA ILE A 319 7.37 -26.38 -20.24
C ILE A 319 6.99 -25.28 -21.23
N ILE A 320 7.64 -24.11 -21.10
CA ILE A 320 7.49 -22.97 -21.99
C ILE A 320 8.80 -22.17 -21.94
N ASN A 321 9.44 -21.96 -23.09
CA ASN A 321 10.65 -21.14 -23.08
C ASN A 321 10.30 -19.65 -22.97
N VAL A 322 11.26 -18.83 -22.56
CA VAL A 322 11.05 -17.39 -22.35
C VAL A 322 10.56 -16.68 -23.62
N ASP A 323 10.92 -17.18 -24.79
CA ASP A 323 10.59 -16.54 -26.07
C ASP A 323 9.14 -16.85 -26.47
N GLU A 324 8.71 -18.09 -26.29
CA GLU A 324 7.31 -18.49 -26.37
C GLU A 324 6.46 -17.75 -25.36
N LEU A 325 6.93 -17.61 -24.13
CA LEU A 325 6.24 -16.87 -23.07
C LEU A 325 6.07 -15.39 -23.45
N ILE A 326 7.13 -14.72 -23.95
CA ILE A 326 7.05 -13.34 -24.43
C ILE A 326 6.08 -13.24 -25.61
N SER A 327 6.12 -14.17 -26.56
CA SER A 327 5.20 -14.20 -27.69
C SER A 327 3.74 -14.37 -27.23
N LEU A 328 3.51 -15.21 -26.23
CA LEU A 328 2.20 -15.47 -25.67
C LEU A 328 1.64 -14.23 -24.96
N ILE A 329 2.42 -13.61 -24.06
CA ILE A 329 1.94 -12.45 -23.29
C ILE A 329 1.77 -11.18 -24.15
N THR A 330 2.46 -11.11 -25.29
CA THR A 330 2.32 -9.99 -26.25
C THR A 330 1.22 -10.23 -27.29
N ASP A 331 0.65 -11.44 -27.37
CA ASP A 331 -0.43 -11.77 -28.28
C ASP A 331 -1.70 -10.93 -28.00
N ASN A 332 -2.37 -10.48 -29.06
CA ASN A 332 -3.56 -9.62 -28.98
C ASN A 332 -4.77 -10.28 -28.28
N ALA A 333 -4.83 -11.61 -28.23
CA ALA A 333 -5.85 -12.37 -27.52
C ALA A 333 -5.51 -12.59 -26.03
N PHE A 334 -4.24 -12.48 -25.64
CA PHE A 334 -3.81 -12.81 -24.28
C PHE A 334 -4.20 -11.72 -23.27
N PRO A 335 -4.82 -12.01 -22.10
CA PRO A 335 -5.28 -10.97 -21.18
C PRO A 335 -4.18 -9.97 -20.76
N VAL A 336 -4.45 -8.66 -20.95
CA VAL A 336 -3.46 -7.59 -20.72
C VAL A 336 -2.97 -7.59 -19.28
N LEU A 337 -3.87 -7.78 -18.31
CA LEU A 337 -3.51 -7.81 -16.89
C LEU A 337 -2.60 -8.99 -16.53
N ARG A 338 -2.86 -10.17 -17.08
CA ARG A 338 -1.98 -11.34 -16.90
C ARG A 338 -0.60 -11.07 -17.52
N ALA A 339 -0.57 -10.44 -18.70
CA ALA A 339 0.68 -10.04 -19.33
C ALA A 339 1.47 -9.02 -18.47
N MET A 340 0.81 -7.99 -17.92
CA MET A 340 1.46 -7.00 -17.05
C MET A 340 2.05 -7.66 -15.80
N LYS A 341 1.28 -8.52 -15.12
CA LYS A 341 1.75 -9.26 -13.94
C LYS A 341 2.94 -10.16 -14.28
N SER A 342 2.88 -10.85 -15.41
CA SER A 342 4.00 -11.67 -15.89
C SER A 342 5.25 -10.85 -16.20
N LEU A 343 5.12 -9.70 -16.86
CA LEU A 343 6.24 -8.80 -17.13
C LEU A 343 6.84 -8.24 -15.83
N ASN A 344 6.01 -7.92 -14.84
CA ASN A 344 6.48 -7.47 -13.52
C ASN A 344 7.30 -8.56 -12.82
N ILE A 345 6.83 -9.81 -12.83
CA ILE A 345 7.59 -10.95 -12.30
C ILE A 345 8.92 -11.09 -13.05
N LEU A 346 8.86 -11.14 -14.38
CA LEU A 346 10.03 -11.35 -15.24
C LEU A 346 11.01 -10.16 -15.24
N SER A 347 10.62 -8.98 -14.76
CA SER A 347 11.54 -7.85 -14.59
C SER A 347 12.72 -8.18 -13.68
N GLN A 348 12.53 -9.16 -12.78
CA GLN A 348 13.55 -9.67 -11.85
C GLN A 348 14.42 -10.78 -12.46
N HIS A 349 14.29 -11.08 -13.76
CA HIS A 349 15.00 -12.17 -14.39
C HIS A 349 16.54 -12.02 -14.26
N PRO A 350 17.27 -13.10 -13.94
CA PRO A 350 18.71 -13.02 -13.64
C PRO A 350 19.56 -12.60 -14.85
N PHE A 351 19.08 -12.83 -16.07
CA PHE A 351 19.81 -12.52 -17.31
C PHE A 351 19.46 -11.13 -17.88
N PRO A 352 20.44 -10.22 -18.00
CA PRO A 352 20.19 -8.85 -18.52
C PRO A 352 19.66 -8.80 -19.96
N SER A 353 20.07 -9.74 -20.82
CA SER A 353 19.61 -9.83 -22.21
C SER A 353 18.09 -10.04 -22.29
N ILE A 354 17.53 -10.86 -21.39
CA ILE A 354 16.11 -11.12 -21.30
C ILE A 354 15.38 -9.90 -20.73
N ARG A 355 15.93 -9.23 -19.71
CA ARG A 355 15.35 -7.97 -19.19
C ARG A 355 15.18 -6.90 -20.27
N LYS A 356 16.19 -6.71 -21.13
CA LYS A 356 16.09 -5.77 -22.27
C LYS A 356 15.00 -6.15 -23.28
N ARG A 357 14.77 -7.45 -23.50
CA ARG A 357 13.68 -7.93 -24.37
C ARG A 357 12.30 -7.70 -23.72
N LEU A 358 12.22 -7.87 -22.41
CA LEU A 358 10.99 -7.61 -21.65
C LEU A 358 10.61 -6.12 -21.68
N GLU A 359 11.57 -5.21 -21.68
CA GLU A 359 11.30 -3.77 -21.89
C GLU A 359 10.58 -3.54 -23.23
N SER A 360 11.03 -4.19 -24.31
CA SER A 360 10.35 -4.12 -25.62
C SER A 360 8.95 -4.71 -25.57
N ALA A 361 8.75 -5.82 -24.85
CA ALA A 361 7.44 -6.45 -24.67
C ALA A 361 6.49 -5.55 -23.86
N THR A 362 7.00 -4.85 -22.84
CA THR A 362 6.24 -3.85 -22.06
C THR A 362 5.76 -2.70 -22.94
N VAL A 363 6.62 -2.21 -23.84
CA VAL A 363 6.24 -1.16 -24.80
C VAL A 363 5.15 -1.67 -25.75
N GLN A 364 5.29 -2.88 -26.28
CA GLN A 364 4.26 -3.49 -27.14
C GLN A 364 2.92 -3.65 -26.42
N LEU A 365 2.95 -4.09 -25.16
CA LEU A 365 1.75 -4.21 -24.34
C LEU A 365 1.11 -2.85 -24.07
N ALA A 366 1.89 -1.80 -23.81
CA ALA A 366 1.38 -0.45 -23.64
C ALA A 366 0.72 0.09 -24.93
N LEU A 367 1.36 -0.13 -26.09
CA LEU A 367 0.79 0.23 -27.40
C LEU A 367 -0.51 -0.54 -27.68
N ARG A 368 -0.57 -1.82 -27.33
CA ARG A 368 -1.77 -2.64 -27.45
C ARG A 368 -2.89 -2.12 -26.55
N SER A 369 -2.59 -1.80 -25.30
CA SER A 369 -3.57 -1.20 -24.38
C SER A 369 -4.07 0.13 -24.92
N GLN A 370 -3.19 0.97 -25.45
CA GLN A 370 -3.58 2.23 -26.09
C GLN A 370 -4.51 2.00 -27.29
N LYS A 371 -4.19 1.06 -28.17
CA LYS A 371 -5.03 0.74 -29.33
C LYS A 371 -6.42 0.25 -28.92
N ARG A 372 -6.52 -0.60 -27.90
CA ARG A 372 -7.82 -1.05 -27.34
C ARG A 372 -8.63 0.11 -26.79
N LEU A 373 -7.96 1.06 -26.14
CA LEU A 373 -8.57 2.28 -25.62
C LEU A 373 -9.10 3.19 -26.75
N GLU A 374 -8.38 3.29 -27.87
CA GLU A 374 -8.83 4.02 -29.08
C GLU A 374 -10.02 3.32 -29.78
N GLU A 375 -10.01 1.99 -29.87
CA GLU A 375 -11.13 1.19 -30.38
C GLU A 375 -12.39 1.34 -29.51
N MET A 376 -12.20 1.39 -28.19
CA MET A 376 -13.24 1.70 -27.22
C MET A 376 -13.82 3.09 -27.46
N GLU A 377 -12.99 4.12 -27.59
CA GLU A 377 -13.44 5.48 -27.86
C GLU A 377 -14.28 5.53 -29.13
N THR A 378 -13.82 4.87 -30.19
CA THR A 378 -14.53 4.76 -31.47
C THR A 378 -15.91 4.10 -31.30
N THR A 379 -15.99 3.03 -30.50
CA THR A 379 -17.26 2.30 -30.24
C THR A 379 -18.25 3.17 -29.46
N ILE A 380 -17.79 3.84 -28.41
CA ILE A 380 -18.64 4.76 -27.61
C ILE A 380 -19.16 5.90 -28.49
N ASN A 381 -18.30 6.48 -29.32
CA ASN A 381 -18.68 7.54 -30.25
C ASN A 381 -19.78 7.07 -31.22
N ALA A 382 -19.59 5.90 -31.84
CA ALA A 382 -20.57 5.32 -32.75
C ALA A 382 -21.94 5.07 -32.06
N CYS A 383 -21.93 4.49 -30.86
CA CYS A 383 -23.17 4.26 -30.09
C CYS A 383 -23.86 5.57 -29.73
N LEU A 384 -23.11 6.59 -29.29
CA LEU A 384 -23.67 7.90 -28.97
C LEU A 384 -24.25 8.60 -30.20
N ASP A 385 -23.58 8.52 -31.35
CA ASP A 385 -24.12 9.07 -32.60
C ASP A 385 -25.43 8.39 -33.01
N ILE A 386 -25.52 7.06 -32.88
CA ILE A 386 -26.79 6.35 -33.10
C ILE A 386 -27.87 6.85 -32.12
N VAL A 387 -27.55 6.96 -30.82
CA VAL A 387 -28.50 7.44 -29.80
C VAL A 387 -28.98 8.85 -30.12
N PHE A 388 -28.10 9.75 -30.58
CA PHE A 388 -28.48 11.13 -30.87
C PHE A 388 -29.23 11.27 -32.20
N ASP A 389 -28.79 10.59 -33.26
CA ASP A 389 -29.43 10.69 -34.58
C ASP A 389 -30.79 10.00 -34.57
N PHE A 390 -30.85 8.79 -34.01
CA PHE A 390 -32.08 8.01 -33.93
C PHE A 390 -32.98 8.53 -32.81
N GLY A 391 -32.43 8.74 -31.62
CA GLY A 391 -33.18 9.21 -30.47
C GLY A 391 -33.78 10.59 -30.69
N LYS A 392 -33.11 11.51 -31.39
CA LYS A 392 -33.73 12.81 -31.68
C LYS A 392 -34.94 12.68 -32.61
N VAL A 393 -34.93 11.78 -33.59
CA VAL A 393 -36.08 11.55 -34.48
C VAL A 393 -37.25 10.97 -33.69
N VAL A 394 -37.02 9.89 -32.95
CA VAL A 394 -38.05 9.22 -32.14
C VAL A 394 -38.57 10.17 -31.07
N LEU A 395 -37.68 10.82 -30.32
CA LEU A 395 -38.03 11.63 -29.16
C LEU A 395 -38.55 13.04 -29.50
N SER A 396 -38.32 13.53 -30.72
CA SER A 396 -38.93 14.79 -31.19
C SER A 396 -40.33 14.59 -31.80
N GLY A 397 -40.71 13.34 -32.09
CA GLY A 397 -42.04 12.96 -32.55
C GLY A 397 -43.14 13.22 -31.51
N LYS A 398 -44.41 13.13 -31.94
CA LYS A 398 -45.53 13.08 -30.99
C LYS A 398 -45.51 11.72 -30.28
N ILE A 399 -45.85 11.70 -28.99
CA ILE A 399 -46.01 10.45 -28.23
C ILE A 399 -47.05 9.57 -28.94
N GLN A 400 -46.59 8.45 -29.49
CA GLN A 400 -47.43 7.42 -30.07
C GLN A 400 -47.22 6.15 -29.25
N ASN A 401 -48.31 5.60 -28.71
CA ASN A 401 -48.25 4.32 -28.00
C ASN A 401 -48.44 3.18 -29.00
N ASP A 402 -47.46 3.02 -29.90
CA ASP A 402 -47.42 1.93 -30.86
C ASP A 402 -46.21 1.01 -30.65
N VAL A 403 -46.31 -0.20 -31.21
CA VAL A 403 -45.31 -1.26 -31.04
C VAL A 403 -43.95 -0.86 -31.61
N ASN A 404 -43.94 -0.01 -32.65
CA ASN A 404 -42.70 0.43 -33.28
C ASN A 404 -41.94 1.40 -32.39
N THR A 405 -42.62 2.41 -31.85
CA THR A 405 -42.05 3.39 -30.91
C THR A 405 -41.45 2.70 -29.68
N LEU A 406 -42.14 1.68 -29.13
CA LEU A 406 -41.62 0.88 -28.02
C LEU A 406 -40.36 0.09 -28.38
N LYS A 407 -40.29 -0.51 -29.58
CA LYS A 407 -39.08 -1.23 -30.05
C LYS A 407 -37.90 -0.28 -30.22
N GLU A 408 -38.16 0.89 -30.79
CA GLU A 408 -37.14 1.92 -31.01
C GLU A 408 -36.58 2.47 -29.69
N LEU A 409 -37.44 2.73 -28.71
CA LEU A 409 -37.01 3.14 -27.37
C LEU A 409 -36.22 2.04 -26.65
N ASN A 410 -36.63 0.78 -26.74
CA ASN A 410 -35.87 -0.34 -26.17
C ASN A 410 -34.48 -0.46 -26.79
N TYR A 411 -34.36 -0.29 -28.11
CA TYR A 411 -33.06 -0.30 -28.78
C TYR A 411 -32.14 0.82 -28.28
N ILE A 412 -32.66 2.05 -28.12
CA ILE A 412 -31.90 3.17 -27.53
C ILE A 412 -31.51 2.86 -26.07
N TYR A 413 -32.42 2.28 -25.30
CA TYR A 413 -32.17 1.90 -23.91
C TYR A 413 -31.02 0.89 -23.80
N GLU A 414 -31.03 -0.17 -24.61
CA GLU A 414 -29.95 -1.17 -24.64
C GLU A 414 -28.59 -0.55 -24.98
N LEU A 415 -28.55 0.39 -25.93
CA LEU A 415 -27.32 1.13 -26.26
C LEU A 415 -26.85 1.99 -25.08
N LEU A 416 -27.75 2.68 -24.38
CA LEU A 416 -27.39 3.48 -23.21
C LEU A 416 -26.87 2.62 -22.06
N VAL A 417 -27.51 1.49 -21.78
CA VAL A 417 -27.05 0.52 -20.78
C VAL A 417 -25.65 0.02 -21.12
N MET A 418 -25.40 -0.32 -22.39
CA MET A 418 -24.07 -0.72 -22.87
C MET A 418 -23.03 0.39 -22.63
N ILE A 419 -23.34 1.64 -22.98
CA ILE A 419 -22.39 2.76 -22.78
C ILE A 419 -22.13 3.00 -21.29
N VAL A 420 -23.16 2.93 -20.43
CA VAL A 420 -23.02 3.15 -18.97
C VAL A 420 -22.19 2.04 -18.33
N ASN A 421 -22.42 0.78 -18.69
CA ASN A 421 -21.74 -0.38 -18.11
C ASN A 421 -20.37 -0.68 -18.75
N PHE A 422 -20.03 0.00 -19.84
CA PHE A 422 -18.82 -0.24 -20.63
C PHE A 422 -17.54 -0.38 -19.80
N PRO A 423 -17.23 0.50 -18.82
CA PRO A 423 -16.00 0.39 -18.03
C PRO A 423 -15.92 -0.91 -17.24
N GLY A 424 -17.03 -1.35 -16.65
CA GLY A 424 -17.10 -2.59 -15.87
C GLY A 424 -17.03 -3.83 -16.76
N GLU A 425 -17.74 -3.83 -17.88
CA GLU A 425 -17.75 -4.95 -18.84
C GLU A 425 -16.39 -5.16 -19.51
N THR A 426 -15.69 -4.07 -19.83
CA THR A 426 -14.35 -4.12 -20.43
C THR A 426 -13.37 -4.85 -19.51
N VAL A 427 -13.36 -4.52 -18.22
CA VAL A 427 -12.46 -5.18 -17.25
C VAL A 427 -12.89 -6.63 -16.98
N LYS A 428 -14.20 -6.91 -16.94
CA LYS A 428 -14.73 -8.28 -16.76
C LYS A 428 -14.37 -9.21 -17.93
N ASN A 429 -14.47 -8.73 -19.17
CA ASN A 429 -14.17 -9.49 -20.37
C ASN A 429 -12.68 -9.86 -20.50
N GLU A 430 -11.78 -9.21 -19.74
CA GLU A 430 -10.37 -9.62 -19.64
C GLU A 430 -10.14 -10.84 -18.72
N ASN A 431 -11.20 -11.58 -18.36
CA ASN A 431 -11.16 -12.85 -17.63
C ASN A 431 -10.40 -12.78 -16.29
N PHE A 432 -10.72 -11.75 -15.50
CA PHE A 432 -10.22 -11.59 -14.16
C PHE A 432 -11.38 -11.41 -13.18
N ALA A 433 -11.43 -12.26 -12.15
CA ALA A 433 -12.36 -12.05 -11.05
C ALA A 433 -11.81 -10.94 -10.14
N LYS A 434 -12.68 -10.02 -9.70
CA LYS A 434 -12.37 -9.01 -8.67
C LYS A 434 -11.68 -9.60 -7.41
N ALA A 435 -11.83 -10.91 -7.19
CA ALA A 435 -11.25 -11.66 -6.09
C ALA A 435 -9.74 -11.97 -6.21
N GLU A 436 -9.16 -12.02 -7.42
CA GLU A 436 -7.77 -12.49 -7.59
C GLU A 436 -6.71 -11.41 -7.28
N ASP A 437 -6.99 -10.14 -7.57
CA ASP A 437 -6.10 -9.00 -7.34
C ASP A 437 -6.91 -7.68 -7.32
N PRO A 438 -7.51 -7.32 -6.17
CA PRO A 438 -8.46 -6.21 -6.08
C PRO A 438 -7.85 -4.84 -6.38
N GLU A 439 -6.57 -4.63 -6.05
CA GLU A 439 -5.88 -3.37 -6.26
C GLU A 439 -5.58 -3.14 -7.74
N LEU A 440 -5.04 -4.15 -8.41
CA LEU A 440 -4.77 -4.07 -9.85
C LEU A 440 -6.06 -3.94 -10.66
N TYR A 441 -7.13 -4.67 -10.28
CA TYR A 441 -8.45 -4.52 -10.87
C TYR A 441 -8.95 -3.08 -10.74
N LYS A 442 -8.85 -2.50 -9.54
CA LYS A 442 -9.28 -1.12 -9.27
C LYS A 442 -8.48 -0.10 -10.07
N GLU A 443 -7.16 -0.23 -10.11
CA GLU A 443 -6.30 0.69 -10.88
C GLU A 443 -6.70 0.73 -12.37
N GLN A 444 -7.01 -0.43 -12.94
CA GLN A 444 -7.32 -0.57 -14.35
C GLN A 444 -8.74 -0.14 -14.66
N HIS A 445 -9.69 -0.50 -13.79
CA HIS A 445 -11.03 0.07 -13.83
C HIS A 445 -10.99 1.60 -13.78
N ASP A 446 -10.19 2.19 -12.90
CA ASP A 446 -10.06 3.64 -12.77
C ASP A 446 -9.45 4.28 -14.04
N LYS A 447 -8.48 3.62 -14.68
CA LYS A 447 -7.91 4.05 -15.98
C LYS A 447 -8.95 4.02 -17.09
N VAL A 448 -9.65 2.89 -17.25
CA VAL A 448 -10.71 2.72 -18.26
C VAL A 448 -11.85 3.70 -18.00
N HIS A 449 -12.29 3.85 -16.75
CA HIS A 449 -13.33 4.79 -16.34
C HIS A 449 -12.93 6.24 -16.62
N SER A 450 -11.68 6.60 -16.36
CA SER A 450 -11.14 7.94 -16.66
C SER A 450 -11.18 8.25 -18.15
N LEU A 451 -10.76 7.30 -19.01
CA LEU A 451 -10.83 7.50 -20.46
C LEU A 451 -12.27 7.58 -20.94
N TRP A 452 -13.11 6.64 -20.52
CA TRP A 452 -14.54 6.64 -20.82
C TRP A 452 -15.20 7.97 -20.44
N LYS A 453 -14.89 8.51 -19.25
CA LYS A 453 -15.30 9.84 -18.76
C LYS A 453 -14.85 10.96 -19.69
N ALA A 454 -13.61 10.91 -20.17
CA ALA A 454 -13.08 11.88 -21.11
C ALA A 454 -13.84 11.84 -22.44
N THR A 455 -14.08 10.64 -22.98
CA THR A 455 -14.82 10.40 -24.22
C THR A 455 -16.25 10.94 -24.13
N ILE A 456 -17.04 10.51 -23.13
CA ILE A 456 -18.42 11.01 -22.97
C ILE A 456 -18.47 12.51 -22.64
N GLY A 457 -17.41 13.05 -22.03
CA GLY A 457 -17.24 14.48 -21.75
C GLY A 457 -17.30 15.39 -22.98
N GLN A 458 -16.95 14.84 -24.15
CA GLN A 458 -17.06 15.53 -25.43
C GLN A 458 -18.53 15.80 -25.80
N TYR A 459 -19.46 14.93 -25.36
CA TYR A 459 -20.88 14.96 -25.70
C TYR A 459 -21.77 15.71 -24.71
N LEU A 460 -21.22 16.38 -23.69
CA LEU A 460 -21.99 17.07 -22.65
C LEU A 460 -23.14 17.95 -23.19
N GLY A 461 -22.88 18.70 -24.26
CA GLY A 461 -23.88 19.57 -24.89
C GLY A 461 -25.06 18.76 -25.44
N ARG A 462 -24.77 17.74 -26.25
CA ARG A 462 -25.78 16.84 -26.85
C ARG A 462 -26.55 16.04 -25.80
N LEU A 463 -25.87 15.58 -24.74
CA LEU A 463 -26.53 14.91 -23.61
C LEU A 463 -27.50 15.85 -22.88
N LYS A 464 -27.11 17.10 -22.64
CA LYS A 464 -28.01 18.11 -22.05
C LYS A 464 -29.25 18.35 -22.93
N GLU A 465 -29.04 18.51 -24.23
CA GLU A 465 -30.12 18.71 -25.19
C GLU A 465 -31.06 17.50 -25.24
N LEU A 466 -30.51 16.29 -25.27
CA LEU A 466 -31.28 15.05 -25.27
C LEU A 466 -32.12 14.90 -23.99
N GLU A 467 -31.53 15.17 -22.83
CA GLU A 467 -32.23 15.16 -21.55
C GLU A 467 -33.38 16.18 -21.52
N GLU A 468 -33.15 17.39 -22.04
CA GLU A 468 -34.17 18.44 -22.14
C GLU A 468 -35.30 18.04 -23.09
N VAL A 469 -34.98 17.46 -24.25
CA VAL A 469 -35.97 16.92 -25.20
C VAL A 469 -36.81 15.82 -24.55
N ILE A 470 -36.18 14.84 -23.89
CA ILE A 470 -36.88 13.75 -23.20
C ILE A 470 -37.82 14.33 -22.14
N ARG A 471 -37.31 15.26 -21.32
CA ARG A 471 -38.08 15.89 -20.26
C ARG A 471 -39.30 16.63 -20.81
N ASP A 472 -39.11 17.49 -21.79
CA ASP A 472 -40.15 18.41 -22.28
C ASP A 472 -41.16 17.71 -23.21
N LYS A 473 -40.71 16.73 -24.01
CA LYS A 473 -41.55 16.07 -25.01
C LYS A 473 -42.19 14.78 -24.53
N TRP A 474 -41.59 14.10 -23.56
CA TRP A 474 -42.08 12.79 -23.08
C TRP A 474 -42.52 12.85 -21.64
N VAL A 475 -41.61 13.19 -20.74
CA VAL A 475 -41.88 13.10 -19.29
C VAL A 475 -42.99 14.06 -18.88
N VAL A 476 -42.89 15.34 -19.24
CA VAL A 476 -43.89 16.35 -18.88
C VAL A 476 -45.26 15.99 -19.47
N PRO A 477 -45.41 15.64 -20.77
CA PRO A 477 -46.71 15.24 -21.31
C PRO A 477 -47.27 13.94 -20.72
N LEU A 478 -46.44 12.92 -20.48
CA LEU A 478 -46.87 11.65 -19.86
C LEU A 478 -47.36 11.85 -18.42
N ILE A 479 -46.79 12.81 -17.68
CA ILE A 479 -47.20 13.15 -16.32
C ILE A 479 -48.40 14.12 -16.30
N THR A 480 -48.49 15.06 -17.25
CA THR A 480 -49.52 16.11 -17.26
C THR A 480 -50.87 15.68 -17.86
N GLY A 481 -50.94 14.50 -18.49
CA GLY A 481 -52.18 13.92 -19.02
C GLY A 481 -53.23 13.51 -17.96
N GLY A 482 -52.84 13.34 -16.68
CA GLY A 482 -53.71 12.87 -15.59
C GLY A 482 -54.38 13.94 -14.72
N ARG A 483 -55.26 13.52 -13.78
CA ARG A 483 -55.94 14.40 -12.79
C ARG A 483 -55.04 14.80 -11.60
N HIS A 484 -53.89 14.15 -11.37
CA HIS A 484 -52.97 14.36 -10.24
C HIS A 484 -51.66 15.08 -10.60
N ARG A 485 -51.77 16.14 -11.41
CA ARG A 485 -50.66 16.81 -12.12
C ARG A 485 -49.52 17.35 -11.24
N SER A 486 -49.81 17.87 -10.05
CA SER A 486 -48.79 18.52 -9.21
C SER A 486 -47.96 17.53 -8.40
N ARG A 487 -48.54 16.39 -8.01
CA ARG A 487 -47.88 15.42 -7.13
C ARG A 487 -46.88 14.55 -7.88
N GLU A 488 -47.28 14.00 -9.02
CA GLU A 488 -46.42 13.16 -9.86
C GLU A 488 -45.19 13.91 -10.40
N TYR A 489 -45.36 15.18 -10.79
CA TYR A 489 -44.24 16.03 -11.22
C TYR A 489 -43.27 16.36 -10.06
N GLN A 490 -43.80 16.56 -8.86
CA GLN A 490 -42.97 16.76 -7.66
C GLN A 490 -42.20 15.50 -7.29
N ASP A 491 -42.83 14.33 -7.37
CA ASP A 491 -42.21 13.05 -7.09
C ASP A 491 -41.10 12.76 -8.11
N PHE A 492 -41.36 12.96 -9.40
CA PHE A 492 -40.34 12.90 -10.46
C PHE A 492 -39.15 13.84 -10.20
N SER A 493 -39.43 15.10 -9.85
CA SER A 493 -38.39 16.09 -9.52
C SER A 493 -37.57 15.69 -8.30
N ARG A 494 -38.14 14.96 -7.33
CA ARG A 494 -37.39 14.38 -6.21
C ARG A 494 -36.50 13.23 -6.68
N THR A 495 -37.01 12.34 -7.52
CA THR A 495 -36.21 11.22 -8.05
C THR A 495 -34.98 11.68 -8.82
N VAL A 496 -35.11 12.69 -9.69
CA VAL A 496 -33.96 13.25 -10.42
C VAL A 496 -32.92 13.85 -9.46
N ARG A 497 -33.36 14.52 -8.38
CA ARG A 497 -32.44 15.04 -7.34
C ARG A 497 -31.77 13.92 -6.55
N GLN A 498 -32.52 12.85 -6.28
CA GLN A 498 -32.00 11.68 -5.57
C GLN A 498 -30.93 10.98 -6.41
N LEU A 499 -31.16 10.77 -7.71
CA LEU A 499 -30.16 10.24 -8.64
C LEU A 499 -28.89 11.10 -8.67
N GLU A 500 -29.02 12.42 -8.70
CA GLU A 500 -27.84 13.31 -8.62
C GLU A 500 -27.10 13.15 -7.29
N TRP A 501 -27.82 13.03 -6.18
CA TRP A 501 -27.24 12.87 -4.85
C TRP A 501 -26.52 11.52 -4.70
N ASP A 502 -27.15 10.43 -5.13
CA ASP A 502 -26.58 9.07 -5.14
C ASP A 502 -25.32 9.03 -5.99
N TYR A 503 -25.35 9.64 -7.17
CA TYR A 503 -24.18 9.78 -8.04
C TYR A 503 -23.04 10.55 -7.36
N LYS A 504 -23.32 11.73 -6.78
CA LYS A 504 -22.30 12.52 -6.07
C LYS A 504 -21.66 11.74 -4.93
N LYS A 505 -22.46 10.99 -4.17
CA LYS A 505 -21.97 10.12 -3.10
C LYS A 505 -21.06 9.02 -3.65
N ALA A 506 -21.46 8.37 -4.74
CA ALA A 506 -20.67 7.30 -5.37
C ALA A 506 -19.31 7.79 -5.88
N VAL A 507 -19.24 8.99 -6.46
CA VAL A 507 -17.98 9.54 -6.99
C VAL A 507 -17.20 10.39 -5.98
N GLY A 508 -17.65 10.47 -4.72
CA GLY A 508 -16.99 11.26 -3.68
C GLY A 508 -17.00 12.79 -3.93
N CYS A 509 -18.05 13.31 -4.57
CA CYS A 509 -18.18 14.74 -4.88
C CYS A 509 -18.77 15.51 -3.70
N GLU A 510 -18.00 16.44 -3.14
CA GLU A 510 -18.42 17.31 -2.02
C GLU A 510 -19.07 18.63 -2.48
N LEU A 511 -19.22 18.85 -3.79
CA LEU A 511 -19.75 20.11 -4.31
C LEU A 511 -21.24 20.26 -4.03
N ALA A 512 -21.59 21.33 -3.30
CA ALA A 512 -22.98 21.69 -3.00
C ALA A 512 -23.76 22.23 -4.21
N ILE A 513 -23.08 22.62 -5.29
CA ILE A 513 -23.73 23.10 -6.51
C ILE A 513 -24.39 21.94 -7.28
N ALA A 514 -25.49 22.21 -7.99
CA ALA A 514 -26.12 21.22 -8.86
C ALA A 514 -25.19 20.81 -10.00
N CYS A 515 -25.16 19.52 -10.35
CA CYS A 515 -24.32 18.98 -11.43
C CYS A 515 -24.63 19.65 -12.79
N ARG A 516 -25.83 20.19 -13.00
CA ARG A 516 -26.18 20.96 -14.21
C ARG A 516 -25.34 22.23 -14.37
N LYS A 517 -24.85 22.79 -13.27
CA LYS A 517 -23.99 23.99 -13.19
C LYS A 517 -22.51 23.66 -13.02
N CYS A 518 -22.14 22.37 -12.94
CA CYS A 518 -20.76 21.96 -12.78
C CYS A 518 -19.95 22.24 -14.06
N GLN A 519 -18.74 22.76 -13.91
CA GLN A 519 -17.82 23.02 -15.02
C GLN A 519 -17.00 21.78 -15.41
N ASN A 520 -16.94 20.76 -14.55
CA ASN A 520 -16.28 19.50 -14.88
C ASN A 520 -17.12 18.73 -15.90
N ARG A 521 -16.71 18.81 -17.18
CA ARG A 521 -17.47 18.27 -18.30
C ARG A 521 -17.65 16.76 -18.23
N ALA A 522 -16.61 16.03 -17.85
CA ALA A 522 -16.62 14.57 -17.77
C ALA A 522 -17.63 14.08 -16.71
N CYS A 523 -17.49 14.57 -15.48
CA CYS A 523 -18.37 14.21 -14.38
C CYS A 523 -19.84 14.64 -14.61
N ALA A 524 -20.05 15.80 -15.24
CA ALA A 524 -21.40 16.22 -15.61
C ALA A 524 -22.01 15.33 -16.70
N SER A 525 -21.22 14.88 -17.68
CA SER A 525 -21.69 14.05 -18.81
C SER A 525 -22.10 12.66 -18.34
N GLU A 526 -21.29 12.02 -17.50
CA GLU A 526 -21.63 10.75 -16.86
C GLU A 526 -22.98 10.82 -16.15
N ARG A 527 -23.19 11.85 -15.33
CA ARG A 527 -24.47 12.04 -14.63
C ARG A 527 -25.64 12.22 -15.60
N PHE A 528 -25.47 13.02 -16.66
CA PHE A 528 -26.52 13.20 -17.67
C PHE A 528 -26.82 11.91 -18.42
N LEU A 529 -25.80 11.12 -18.74
CA LEU A 529 -25.96 9.83 -19.41
C LEU A 529 -26.78 8.85 -18.54
N VAL A 530 -26.41 8.68 -17.27
CA VAL A 530 -27.16 7.85 -16.31
C VAL A 530 -28.59 8.35 -16.14
N GLN A 531 -28.78 9.66 -16.09
CA GLN A 531 -30.11 10.25 -16.01
C GLN A 531 -30.95 9.95 -17.26
N ILE A 532 -30.37 10.05 -18.46
CA ILE A 532 -31.07 9.77 -19.72
C ILE A 532 -31.47 8.29 -19.81
N GLU A 533 -30.57 7.38 -19.43
CA GLU A 533 -30.84 5.94 -19.34
C GLU A 533 -32.06 5.67 -18.45
N TYR A 534 -32.05 6.21 -17.23
CA TYR A 534 -33.18 6.12 -16.30
C TYR A 534 -34.48 6.67 -16.90
N LEU A 535 -34.45 7.85 -17.52
CA LEU A 535 -35.65 8.48 -18.09
C LEU A 535 -36.26 7.67 -19.23
N ILE A 536 -35.44 7.08 -20.09
CA ILE A 536 -35.93 6.24 -21.19
C ILE A 536 -36.53 4.94 -20.64
N GLY A 537 -35.91 4.33 -19.62
CA GLY A 537 -36.48 3.16 -18.92
C GLY A 537 -37.88 3.44 -18.37
N GLU A 538 -38.06 4.56 -17.67
CA GLU A 538 -39.35 4.99 -17.13
C GLU A 538 -40.42 5.23 -18.23
N ILE A 539 -40.02 5.77 -19.39
CA ILE A 539 -40.92 5.97 -20.52
C ILE A 539 -41.38 4.62 -21.08
N ILE A 540 -40.47 3.66 -21.24
CA ILE A 540 -40.77 2.31 -21.72
C ILE A 540 -41.73 1.60 -20.75
N GLU A 541 -41.48 1.69 -19.44
CA GLU A 541 -42.32 1.09 -18.41
C GLU A 541 -43.76 1.65 -18.50
N LYS A 542 -43.89 2.98 -18.57
CA LYS A 542 -45.19 3.65 -18.68
C LYS A 542 -45.96 3.31 -19.96
N LEU A 543 -45.28 3.19 -21.10
CA LEU A 543 -45.92 2.87 -22.39
C LEU A 543 -46.30 1.38 -22.48
N SER A 544 -45.48 0.49 -21.92
CA SER A 544 -45.71 -0.95 -21.94
C SER A 544 -46.78 -1.42 -20.94
N GLY A 545 -47.10 -0.60 -19.93
CA GLY A 545 -48.11 -0.91 -18.92
C GLY A 545 -47.72 -2.06 -17.98
N LYS A 546 -46.45 -2.47 -18.00
CA LYS A 546 -45.88 -3.47 -17.10
C LYS A 546 -45.15 -2.73 -15.97
N SER A 547 -45.57 -2.92 -14.73
CA SER A 547 -44.86 -2.41 -13.55
C SER A 547 -43.73 -3.38 -13.16
N GLU A 548 -42.68 -3.42 -13.95
CA GLU A 548 -41.42 -4.01 -13.53
C GLU A 548 -40.44 -2.85 -13.41
N HIS A 549 -40.24 -2.37 -12.19
CA HIS A 549 -39.26 -1.32 -11.89
C HIS A 549 -37.91 -1.70 -12.52
N PRO A 550 -37.37 -0.92 -13.46
CA PRO A 550 -35.97 -1.05 -13.81
C PRO A 550 -35.20 -0.58 -12.58
N GLN A 551 -34.60 -1.52 -11.85
CA GLN A 551 -33.54 -1.16 -10.92
C GLN A 551 -32.46 -0.50 -11.75
N THR A 552 -32.41 0.84 -11.75
CA THR A 552 -31.22 1.57 -12.16
C THR A 552 -30.06 0.86 -11.49
N ILE A 553 -29.15 0.31 -12.29
CA ILE A 553 -27.95 -0.36 -11.80
C ILE A 553 -26.99 0.72 -11.30
N ILE A 554 -27.42 1.45 -10.27
CA ILE A 554 -26.55 1.88 -9.18
C ILE A 554 -26.55 0.73 -8.18
N ALA A 555 -26.38 -0.51 -8.67
CA ALA A 555 -26.08 -1.64 -7.82
C ALA A 555 -24.67 -1.40 -7.28
N ASN A 556 -24.66 -0.93 -6.04
CA ASN A 556 -23.74 -1.14 -4.92
C ASN A 556 -22.70 -2.28 -4.98
N GLU A 557 -22.54 -3.06 -6.06
CA GLU A 557 -21.53 -4.11 -6.14
C GLU A 557 -20.13 -3.60 -6.49
N ASN A 558 -20.01 -2.35 -6.99
CA ASN A 558 -18.73 -1.84 -7.46
C ASN A 558 -17.94 -0.98 -6.44
N LEU A 559 -18.50 -0.59 -5.29
CA LEU A 559 -17.77 0.30 -4.35
C LEU A 559 -17.90 0.04 -2.84
N SER A 560 -18.58 -1.02 -2.37
CA SER A 560 -18.52 -1.39 -0.94
C SER A 560 -17.63 -2.61 -0.69
N ALA A 561 -16.35 -2.36 -0.43
CA ALA A 561 -15.52 -3.22 0.39
C ALA A 561 -14.60 -2.34 1.24
N ALA A 562 -15.21 -1.47 2.06
CA ALA A 562 -14.57 -1.10 3.32
C ALA A 562 -14.98 -2.21 4.30
N PRO A 563 -14.03 -2.89 4.99
CA PRO A 563 -14.41 -3.78 6.07
C PRO A 563 -15.10 -2.94 7.13
N GLU A 564 -16.33 -3.29 7.48
CA GLU A 564 -16.98 -2.74 8.67
C GLU A 564 -16.10 -3.06 9.88
N PRO A 565 -15.89 -2.09 10.78
CA PRO A 565 -15.13 -2.34 12.00
C PRO A 565 -15.99 -3.19 12.94
N TYR A 566 -15.58 -4.45 13.15
CA TYR A 566 -15.87 -5.20 14.36
C TYR A 566 -14.66 -5.17 15.29
#